data_AF-A0A0Q5N5P5-F1
#
_entry.id   AF-A0A0Q5N5P5-F1
#
_cell.length_a   1.000
_cell.length_b   1.000
_cell.length_c   1.000
_cell.angle_alpha   90.00
_cell.angle_beta   90.00
_cell.angle_gamma   90.00
#
_symmetry.space_group_name_H-M   'P 1'
#
loop_
_entity.id
_entity.type
_entity.pdbx_description
1 polymer ?
#
loop_
_entity_poly.entity_id
_entity_poly.type
_entity_poly.pdbx_seq_one_letter_code
_entity_poly.pdbx_strand_id
1 'polypeptide(L)'
;MINVDFECEILRASRNRLLQLIVTNHNEILFKIPAGFNNNIIWQIGHCITSQQRHIYMRSGLPMHISEEFMESFKIGSSPRSWKINPDVKEVKHLLVETVNQLESDLKSGVFINYQPFDLPIGFRVKNHIEALQAANYHEAEHCGIILTYLKLLAKG
;
A
#
# COMPACT_ATOMS: atom_id res chain seq x y z
N MET A 1 -2.75 -7.20 25.32
CA MET A 1 -3.72 -6.71 24.32
C MET A 1 -2.96 -5.93 23.27
N ILE A 2 -3.29 -6.10 21.99
CA ILE A 2 -2.72 -5.28 20.91
C ILE A 2 -3.37 -3.89 21.00
N ASN A 3 -2.56 -2.83 20.89
CA ASN A 3 -3.04 -1.46 20.84
C ASN A 3 -3.35 -1.10 19.38
N VAL A 4 -4.61 -1.24 18.97
CA VAL A 4 -5.04 -1.01 17.58
C VAL A 4 -4.83 0.45 17.16
N ASP A 5 -5.05 1.40 18.08
CA ASP A 5 -4.85 2.82 17.79
C ASP A 5 -3.39 3.11 17.43
N PHE A 6 -2.44 2.51 18.15
CA PHE A 6 -1.02 2.65 17.84
C PHE A 6 -0.64 2.01 16.48
N GLU A 7 -1.23 0.88 16.13
CA GLU A 7 -1.02 0.27 14.80
C GLU A 7 -1.55 1.16 13.67
N CYS A 8 -2.68 1.85 13.88
CA CYS A 8 -3.20 2.86 12.95
C CYS A 8 -2.29 4.10 12.87
N GLU A 9 -1.73 4.55 13.99
CA GLU A 9 -0.75 5.65 14.01
C GLU A 9 0.49 5.32 13.18
N ILE A 10 1.01 4.10 13.28
CA ILE A 10 2.12 3.61 12.45
C ILE A 10 1.74 3.64 10.97
N LEU A 11 0.58 3.08 10.62
CA LEU A 11 0.09 3.06 9.24
C LEU A 11 -0.01 4.49 8.68
N ARG A 12 -0.64 5.40 9.44
CA ARG A 12 -0.79 6.81 9.05
C ARG A 12 0.55 7.50 8.87
N ALA A 13 1.51 7.27 9.77
CA ALA A 13 2.85 7.82 9.65
C ALA A 13 3.57 7.30 8.39
N SER A 14 3.44 6.01 8.10
CA SER A 14 3.94 5.40 6.86
C SER A 14 3.31 6.06 5.63
N ARG A 15 1.99 6.18 5.56
CA ARG A 15 1.29 6.81 4.42
C ARG A 15 1.64 8.28 4.23
N ASN A 16 1.79 9.04 5.31
CA ASN A 16 2.25 10.43 5.25
C ASN A 16 3.69 10.53 4.70
N ARG A 17 4.57 9.60 5.08
CA ARG A 17 5.93 9.52 4.52
C ARG A 17 5.89 9.22 3.03
N LEU A 18 5.10 8.23 2.60
CA LEU A 18 4.94 7.90 1.17
C LEU A 18 4.38 9.08 0.37
N LEU A 19 3.39 9.80 0.93
CA LEU A 19 2.83 11.01 0.34
C LEU A 19 3.89 12.10 0.18
N GLN A 20 4.70 12.33 1.22
CA GLN A 20 5.79 13.30 1.17
C GLN A 20 6.81 12.94 0.07
N LEU A 21 7.15 11.65 -0.09
CA LEU A 21 8.05 11.20 -1.16
C LEU A 21 7.48 11.49 -2.56
N ILE A 22 6.16 11.36 -2.76
CA ILE A 22 5.54 11.79 -4.03
C ILE A 22 5.64 13.30 -4.22
N VAL A 23 5.33 14.09 -3.20
CA VAL A 23 5.27 15.57 -3.30
C VAL A 23 6.66 16.19 -3.49
N THR A 24 7.70 15.56 -2.96
CA THR A 24 9.08 16.09 -2.95
C THR A 24 9.93 15.61 -4.13
N ASN A 25 9.41 14.74 -5.00
CA ASN A 25 10.14 14.23 -6.16
C ASN A 25 9.40 14.54 -7.46
N HIS A 26 10.17 14.71 -8.54
CA HIS A 26 9.62 14.94 -9.87
C HIS A 26 8.99 13.67 -10.45
N ASN A 27 7.93 13.84 -11.25
CA ASN A 27 7.26 12.73 -11.93
C ASN A 27 8.23 11.85 -12.73
N GLU A 28 9.24 12.43 -13.38
CA GLU A 28 10.26 11.66 -14.11
C GLU A 28 10.95 10.61 -13.23
N ILE A 29 11.29 10.96 -11.99
CA ILE A 29 11.89 10.02 -11.03
C ILE A 29 10.84 9.02 -10.53
N LEU A 30 9.63 9.49 -10.23
CA LEU A 30 8.56 8.65 -9.68
C LEU A 30 8.14 7.51 -10.63
N PHE A 31 8.13 7.79 -11.93
CA PHE A 31 7.73 6.83 -12.97
C PHE A 31 8.89 6.02 -13.56
N LYS A 32 10.15 6.41 -13.31
CA LYS A 32 11.33 5.71 -13.84
C LYS A 32 11.55 4.38 -13.13
N ILE A 33 11.74 3.33 -13.92
CA ILE A 33 12.12 1.99 -13.44
C ILE A 33 13.65 1.95 -13.34
N PRO A 34 14.24 1.75 -12.15
CA PRO A 34 15.69 1.59 -12.03
C PRO A 34 16.19 0.35 -12.76
N ALA A 35 17.44 0.39 -13.26
CA ALA A 35 18.04 -0.73 -13.98
C ALA A 35 18.07 -1.99 -13.11
N GLY A 36 17.69 -3.14 -13.68
CA GLY A 36 17.59 -4.42 -12.97
C GLY A 36 16.27 -4.65 -12.23
N PHE A 37 15.35 -3.68 -12.22
CA PHE A 37 14.03 -3.80 -11.59
C PHE A 37 12.89 -3.83 -12.62
N ASN A 38 11.71 -4.27 -12.17
CA ASN A 38 10.50 -4.38 -13.00
C ASN A 38 9.38 -3.41 -12.59
N ASN A 39 9.60 -2.56 -11.59
CA ASN A 39 8.63 -1.60 -11.08
C ASN A 39 9.29 -0.25 -10.72
N ASN A 40 8.47 0.74 -10.37
CA ASN A 40 8.89 2.12 -10.07
C ASN A 40 8.27 2.59 -8.74
N ILE A 41 8.58 3.81 -8.32
CA ILE A 41 8.13 4.35 -7.03
C ILE A 41 6.60 4.42 -6.95
N ILE A 42 5.92 4.87 -8.00
CA ILE A 42 4.45 4.94 -8.01
C ILE A 42 3.83 3.55 -7.84
N TRP A 43 4.40 2.53 -8.49
CA TRP A 43 3.96 1.15 -8.32
C TRP A 43 4.13 0.67 -6.90
N GLN A 44 5.28 0.92 -6.27
CA GLN A 44 5.54 0.50 -4.90
C GLN A 44 4.52 1.11 -3.92
N ILE A 45 4.20 2.40 -4.10
CA ILE A 45 3.22 3.10 -3.25
C ILE A 45 1.80 2.59 -3.51
N GLY A 46 1.40 2.49 -4.77
CA GLY A 46 0.07 1.97 -5.14
C GLY A 46 -0.12 0.54 -4.63
N HIS A 47 0.93 -0.29 -4.70
CA HIS A 47 0.91 -1.65 -4.18
C HIS A 47 0.64 -1.69 -2.67
N CYS A 48 1.23 -0.79 -1.89
CA CYS A 48 0.90 -0.68 -0.46
C CYS A 48 -0.60 -0.43 -0.23
N ILE A 49 -1.23 0.46 -1.00
CA ILE A 49 -2.68 0.73 -0.90
C ILE A 49 -3.47 -0.54 -1.25
N THR A 50 -3.18 -1.14 -2.40
CA THR A 50 -3.87 -2.33 -2.89
C THR A 50 -3.74 -3.52 -1.94
N SER A 51 -2.54 -3.75 -1.38
CA SER A 51 -2.31 -4.84 -0.44
C SER A 51 -3.09 -4.65 0.86
N GLN A 52 -3.12 -3.44 1.42
CA GLN A 52 -3.94 -3.14 2.61
C GLN A 52 -5.44 -3.36 2.35
N GLN A 53 -5.95 -2.87 1.21
CA GLN A 53 -7.35 -3.06 0.82
C GLN A 53 -7.71 -4.53 0.63
N ARG A 54 -6.84 -5.32 -0.02
CA ARG A 54 -7.06 -6.76 -0.22
C ARG A 54 -6.98 -7.53 1.09
N HIS A 55 -5.99 -7.25 1.94
CA HIS A 55 -5.76 -8.04 3.15
C HIS A 55 -6.70 -7.69 4.29
N ILE A 56 -7.21 -6.46 4.35
CA ILE A 56 -8.14 -6.04 5.41
C ILE A 56 -9.59 -6.12 4.91
N TYR A 57 -9.96 -5.42 3.84
CA TYR A 57 -11.35 -5.33 3.40
C TYR A 57 -11.84 -6.58 2.66
N MET A 58 -11.17 -6.96 1.56
CA MET A 58 -11.61 -8.11 0.75
C MET A 58 -11.61 -9.41 1.57
N ARG A 59 -10.60 -9.65 2.41
CA ARG A 59 -10.58 -10.81 3.31
C ARG A 59 -11.65 -10.75 4.40
N SER A 60 -12.15 -9.58 4.76
CA SER A 60 -13.28 -9.45 5.68
C SER A 60 -14.65 -9.59 5.00
N GLY A 61 -14.69 -9.80 3.67
CA GLY A 61 -15.92 -9.82 2.90
C GLY A 61 -16.53 -8.43 2.69
N LEU A 62 -15.74 -7.37 2.88
CA LEU A 62 -16.15 -5.98 2.68
C LEU A 62 -15.67 -5.46 1.30
N PRO A 63 -16.41 -4.51 0.69
CA PRO A 63 -15.94 -3.87 -0.53
C PRO A 63 -14.62 -3.12 -0.28
N MET A 64 -13.73 -3.13 -1.26
CA MET A 64 -12.55 -2.27 -1.23
C MET A 64 -12.92 -0.84 -1.59
N HIS A 65 -12.18 0.12 -1.05
CA HIS A 65 -12.32 1.56 -1.30
C HIS A 65 -11.40 2.05 -2.43
N ILE A 66 -11.07 1.16 -3.36
CA ILE A 66 -10.28 1.45 -4.56
C ILE A 66 -10.99 0.86 -5.78
N SER A 67 -10.80 1.49 -6.94
CA SER A 67 -11.37 0.98 -8.19
C SER A 67 -10.72 -0.34 -8.61
N GLU A 68 -11.42 -1.10 -9.45
CA GLU A 68 -10.87 -2.32 -10.05
C GLU A 68 -9.64 -1.99 -10.92
N GLU A 69 -9.67 -0.89 -11.67
CA GLU A 69 -8.54 -0.43 -12.48
C GLU A 69 -7.30 -0.10 -11.64
N PHE A 70 -7.50 0.55 -10.49
CA PHE A 70 -6.41 0.82 -9.53
C PHE A 70 -5.84 -0.51 -9.01
N MET A 71 -6.71 -1.42 -8.58
CA MET A 71 -6.29 -2.74 -8.08
C MET A 71 -5.50 -3.53 -9.13
N GLU A 72 -5.97 -3.58 -10.38
CA GLU A 72 -5.28 -4.27 -11.47
C GLU A 72 -3.92 -3.66 -11.79
N SER A 73 -3.80 -2.33 -11.68
CA SER A 73 -2.54 -1.61 -11.92
C SER A 73 -1.47 -1.91 -10.88
N PHE A 74 -1.85 -2.24 -9.64
CA PHE A 74 -0.93 -2.31 -8.49
C PHE A 74 -0.96 -3.64 -7.74
N LYS A 75 -1.74 -4.64 -8.15
CA LYS A 75 -1.72 -5.97 -7.52
C LYS A 75 -0.39 -6.68 -7.72
N ILE A 76 -0.10 -7.63 -6.82
CA ILE A 76 1.06 -8.51 -6.97
C ILE A 76 1.08 -9.16 -8.37
N GLY A 77 2.24 -9.14 -9.01
CA GLY A 77 2.43 -9.65 -10.37
C GLY A 77 2.16 -8.64 -11.50
N SER A 78 1.59 -7.46 -11.20
CA SER A 78 1.52 -6.37 -12.19
C SER A 78 2.87 -5.63 -12.31
N SER A 79 3.00 -4.78 -13.32
CA SER A 79 4.19 -3.95 -13.55
C SER A 79 3.81 -2.64 -14.22
N PRO A 80 4.56 -1.54 -14.00
CA PRO A 80 4.44 -0.34 -14.82
C PRO A 80 4.61 -0.57 -16.31
N ARG A 81 5.33 -1.63 -16.71
CA ARG A 81 5.51 -2.00 -18.12
C ARG A 81 4.22 -2.48 -18.78
N SER A 82 3.26 -2.97 -17.99
CA SER A 82 1.94 -3.41 -18.49
C SER A 82 0.86 -2.34 -18.34
N TRP A 83 1.17 -1.16 -17.82
CA TRP A 83 0.20 -0.07 -17.74
C TRP A 83 -0.16 0.40 -19.15
N LYS A 84 -1.45 0.40 -19.46
CA LYS A 84 -1.97 1.00 -20.71
C LYS A 84 -1.90 2.52 -20.64
N ILE A 85 -2.16 3.07 -19.46
CA ILE A 85 -2.12 4.49 -19.13
C ILE A 85 -1.41 4.61 -17.78
N ASN A 86 -0.54 5.60 -17.63
CA ASN A 86 0.09 5.86 -16.34
C ASN A 86 -0.99 6.22 -15.30
N PRO A 87 -0.97 5.60 -14.11
CA PRO A 87 -1.88 5.96 -13.02
C PRO A 87 -1.83 7.44 -12.67
N ASP A 88 -2.97 8.02 -12.33
CA ASP A 88 -3.03 9.41 -11.87
C ASP A 88 -2.38 9.56 -10.50
N VAL A 89 -1.28 10.31 -10.43
CA VAL A 89 -0.59 10.61 -9.17
C VAL A 89 -1.50 11.33 -8.18
N LYS A 90 -2.49 12.11 -8.64
CA LYS A 90 -3.47 12.75 -7.75
C LYS A 90 -4.35 11.71 -7.07
N GLU A 91 -4.81 10.71 -7.80
CA GLU A 91 -5.58 9.59 -7.25
C GLU A 91 -4.74 8.81 -6.22
N VAL A 92 -3.50 8.46 -6.55
CA VAL A 92 -2.60 7.75 -5.61
C VAL A 92 -2.42 8.54 -4.32
N LYS A 93 -2.18 9.85 -4.41
CA LYS A 93 -2.05 10.74 -3.23
C LYS A 93 -3.33 10.80 -2.40
N HIS A 94 -4.48 10.88 -3.06
CA HIS A 94 -5.76 10.91 -2.38
C HIS A 94 -6.01 9.59 -1.62
N LEU A 95 -5.81 8.46 -2.29
CA LEU A 95 -6.03 7.14 -1.71
C LEU A 95 -5.04 6.79 -0.58
N LEU A 96 -3.80 7.32 -0.62
CA LEU A 96 -2.86 7.19 0.50
C LEU A 96 -3.44 7.72 1.82
N VAL A 97 -4.23 8.79 1.77
CA VAL A 97 -4.84 9.42 2.95
C VAL A 97 -6.19 8.80 3.25
N GLU A 98 -7.04 8.69 2.23
CA GLU A 98 -8.44 8.33 2.42
C GLU A 98 -8.62 6.89 2.91
N THR A 99 -7.81 5.95 2.39
CA THR A 99 -7.91 4.55 2.82
C THR A 99 -7.52 4.34 4.28
N VAL A 100 -6.71 5.21 4.87
CA VAL A 100 -6.39 5.19 6.31
C VAL A 100 -7.52 5.81 7.13
N ASN A 101 -8.07 6.94 6.67
CA ASN A 101 -9.23 7.57 7.33
C ASN A 101 -10.41 6.61 7.42
N GLN A 102 -10.70 5.94 6.30
CA GLN A 102 -11.77 4.96 6.22
C GLN A 102 -11.51 3.75 7.13
N LEU A 103 -10.29 3.21 7.12
CA LEU A 103 -9.91 2.10 8.00
C LEU A 103 -10.10 2.45 9.49
N GLU A 104 -9.63 3.62 9.93
CA GLU A 104 -9.78 4.04 11.32
C GLU A 104 -11.24 4.23 11.73
N SER A 105 -12.08 4.74 10.82
CA SER A 105 -13.52 4.87 11.05
C SER A 105 -14.18 3.50 11.17
N ASP A 106 -13.84 2.58 10.27
CA ASP A 106 -14.43 1.24 10.20
C ASP A 106 -14.01 0.34 11.37
N LEU A 107 -12.77 0.48 11.85
CA LEU A 107 -12.31 -0.20 13.06
C LEU A 107 -13.12 0.24 14.28
N LYS A 108 -13.43 1.53 14.39
CA LYS A 108 -14.24 2.09 15.49
C LYS A 108 -15.72 1.71 15.39
N SER A 109 -16.25 1.58 14.18
CA SER A 109 -17.65 1.19 13.95
C SER A 109 -17.89 -0.31 14.09
N GLY A 110 -16.81 -1.12 14.12
CA GLY A 110 -16.90 -2.57 14.35
C GLY A 110 -17.43 -3.36 13.16
N VAL A 111 -17.28 -2.87 11.93
CA VAL A 111 -17.81 -3.53 10.71
C VAL A 111 -17.05 -4.81 10.34
N PHE A 112 -15.83 -5.00 10.84
CA PHE A 112 -14.99 -6.17 10.58
C PHE A 112 -15.41 -7.38 11.42
N ILE A 113 -16.54 -8.00 11.07
CA ILE A 113 -17.12 -9.14 11.81
C ILE A 113 -16.55 -10.48 11.31
N ASN A 114 -16.40 -10.64 10.00
CA ASN A 114 -15.90 -11.85 9.36
C ASN A 114 -14.46 -11.65 8.88
N TYR A 115 -13.70 -12.74 8.77
CA TYR A 115 -12.38 -12.71 8.16
C TYR A 115 -12.02 -14.07 7.57
N GLN A 116 -11.47 -14.08 6.35
CA GLN A 116 -10.89 -15.24 5.69
C GLN A 116 -9.38 -15.28 5.92
N PRO A 117 -8.87 -16.20 6.77
CA PRO A 117 -7.44 -16.29 7.03
C PRO A 117 -6.63 -16.64 5.79
N PHE A 118 -5.38 -16.20 5.74
CA PHE A 118 -4.45 -16.52 4.65
C PHE A 118 -3.01 -16.62 5.16
N ASP A 119 -2.18 -17.33 4.41
CA ASP A 119 -0.76 -17.48 4.70
C ASP A 119 0.04 -16.47 3.88
N LEU A 120 1.00 -15.80 4.53
CA LEU A 120 1.98 -14.98 3.86
C LEU A 120 3.19 -15.83 3.45
N PRO A 121 3.85 -15.54 2.30
CA PRO A 121 4.99 -16.31 1.81
C PRO A 121 6.16 -16.41 2.79
N ILE A 122 6.27 -15.45 3.72
CA ILE A 122 7.31 -15.42 4.76
C ILE A 122 7.00 -16.32 5.98
N GLY A 123 6.00 -17.20 5.87
CA GLY A 123 5.82 -18.32 6.79
C GLY A 123 4.92 -18.07 7.98
N PHE A 124 4.03 -17.07 7.92
CA PHE A 124 3.05 -16.83 8.97
C PHE A 124 1.62 -16.70 8.44
N ARG A 125 0.65 -17.06 9.29
CA ARG A 125 -0.78 -17.04 8.98
C ARG A 125 -1.45 -15.82 9.61
N VAL A 126 -2.12 -15.01 8.80
CA VAL A 126 -2.96 -13.89 9.21
C VAL A 126 -4.38 -14.41 9.45
N LYS A 127 -4.91 -14.24 10.65
CA LYS A 127 -6.15 -14.85 11.11
C LYS A 127 -7.32 -13.87 11.25
N ASN A 128 -7.05 -12.58 11.37
CA ASN A 128 -8.06 -11.54 11.54
C ASN A 128 -7.58 -10.19 10.98
N HIS A 129 -8.47 -9.21 10.95
CA HIS A 129 -8.22 -7.86 10.41
C HIS A 129 -7.19 -7.06 11.22
N ILE A 130 -7.02 -7.32 12.53
CA ILE A 130 -5.98 -6.68 13.35
C ILE A 130 -4.60 -7.23 13.00
N GLU A 131 -4.46 -8.55 12.87
CA GLU A 131 -3.22 -9.16 12.39
C GLU A 131 -2.90 -8.72 10.95
N ALA A 132 -3.92 -8.49 10.12
CA ALA A 132 -3.76 -7.96 8.77
C ALA A 132 -3.25 -6.51 8.77
N LEU A 133 -3.67 -5.69 9.72
CA LEU A 133 -3.14 -4.33 9.93
C LEU A 133 -1.66 -4.37 10.31
N GLN A 134 -1.27 -5.25 11.24
CA GLN A 134 0.14 -5.43 11.62
C GLN A 134 0.99 -5.92 10.43
N ALA A 135 0.46 -6.86 9.65
CA ALA A 135 1.10 -7.32 8.43
C ALA A 135 1.22 -6.21 7.37
N ALA A 136 0.22 -5.32 7.25
CA ALA A 136 0.28 -4.16 6.37
C ALA A 136 1.39 -3.18 6.80
N ASN A 137 1.54 -2.91 8.10
CA ASN A 137 2.62 -2.07 8.64
C ASN A 137 4.01 -2.63 8.29
N TYR A 138 4.21 -3.94 8.49
CA TYR A 138 5.45 -4.61 8.08
C TYR A 138 5.70 -4.50 6.57
N HIS A 139 4.71 -4.83 5.76
CA HIS A 139 4.79 -4.78 4.31
C HIS A 139 5.14 -3.37 3.81
N GLU A 140 4.51 -2.33 4.36
CA GLU A 140 4.82 -0.95 3.99
C GLU A 140 6.24 -0.53 4.35
N ALA A 141 6.80 -1.03 5.45
CA ALA A 141 8.19 -0.79 5.81
C ALA A 141 9.15 -1.39 4.77
N GLU A 142 8.88 -2.60 4.27
CA GLU A 142 9.66 -3.23 3.20
C GLU A 142 9.61 -2.40 1.91
N HIS A 143 8.41 -2.01 1.49
CA HIS A 143 8.21 -1.18 0.30
C HIS A 143 8.83 0.21 0.43
N CYS A 144 8.80 0.81 1.62
CA CYS A 144 9.50 2.06 1.91
C CYS A 144 11.02 1.90 1.73
N GLY A 145 11.60 0.79 2.22
CA GLY A 145 13.02 0.46 2.00
C GLY A 145 13.39 0.36 0.51
N ILE A 146 12.52 -0.25 -0.29
CA ILE A 146 12.71 -0.35 -1.75
C ILE A 146 12.64 1.04 -2.40
N ILE A 147 11.64 1.86 -2.06
CA ILE A 147 11.48 3.22 -2.59
C ILE A 147 12.71 4.08 -2.29
N LEU A 148 13.22 4.04 -1.05
CA LEU A 148 14.42 4.78 -0.68
C LEU A 148 15.66 4.30 -1.44
N THR A 149 15.72 3.01 -1.76
CA THR A 149 16.78 2.44 -2.62
C THR A 149 16.65 2.96 -4.05
N TYR A 150 15.44 3.02 -4.60
CA TYR A 150 15.19 3.55 -5.95
C TYR A 150 15.59 5.01 -6.05
N LEU A 151 15.21 5.84 -5.08
CA LEU A 151 15.62 7.24 -5.03
C LEU A 151 17.15 7.38 -5.05
N LYS A 152 17.88 6.57 -4.28
CA LYS A 152 19.36 6.59 -4.30
C LYS A 152 19.97 6.17 -5.63
N LEU A 153 19.38 5.17 -6.30
CA LEU A 153 19.86 4.69 -7.60
C LEU A 153 19.57 5.72 -8.71
N LEU A 154 18.43 6.39 -8.65
CA LEU A 154 17.98 7.33 -9.67
C LEU A 154 18.55 8.74 -9.49
N ALA A 155 18.98 9.11 -8.28
CA ALA A 155 19.65 10.40 -8.02
C ALA A 155 21.14 10.42 -8.44
N LYS A 156 21.71 9.28 -8.82
CA LYS A 156 23.13 9.13 -9.22
C LYS A 156 23.36 9.15 -10.74
N GLY A 157 22.40 9.63 -11.53
CA GLY A 157 22.52 9.83 -12.98
C GLY A 157 21.90 11.14 -13.39
#